data_AF-X0TA79-F1
#
_entry.id   AF-X0TA79-F1
#
_cell.length_a   1.000
_cell.length_b   1.000
_cell.length_c   1.000
_cell.angle_alpha   90.00
_cell.angle_beta   90.00
_cell.angle_gamma   90.00
#
_symmetry.space_group_name_H-M   'P 1'
#
loop_
_entity.id
_entity.type
_entity.pdbx_description
1 polymer ?
#
loop_
_entity_poly.entity_id
_entity_poly.type
_entity_poly.pdbx_seq_one_letter_code
_entity_poly.pdbx_strand_id
1 'polypeptide(L)' 'YKDGFGLARSSNTTPVVVLRFEADNEIVLKRIQDDFRKIILQVKPDANLPF' A
#
# COMPACT_ATOMS: atom_id res chain seq x y z
N TYR A 1 9.07 3.67 7.34
CA TYR A 1 9.01 5.02 7.90
C TYR A 1 9.52 4.95 9.34
N LYS A 2 9.79 6.07 10.03
CA LYS A 2 10.21 5.98 11.46
C LYS A 2 9.05 5.61 12.39
N ASP A 3 7.84 5.83 11.90
CA ASP A 3 6.53 5.90 12.57
C ASP A 3 5.52 4.90 11.96
N GLY A 4 6.01 3.91 11.20
CA GLY A 4 5.18 2.91 10.53
C GLY A 4 5.84 2.22 9.34
N PHE A 5 5.10 1.31 8.72
CA PHE A 5 5.52 0.57 7.52
C PHE A 5 4.36 0.24 6.57
N GLY A 6 4.72 -0.07 5.32
CA GLY A 6 3.85 -0.66 4.32
C GLY A 6 4.52 -1.88 3.70
N LEU A 7 3.77 -2.95 3.47
CA LEU A 7 4.21 -4.19 2.85
C LEU A 7 3.34 -4.49 1.63
N ALA A 8 3.98 -4.78 0.50
CA ALA A 8 3.35 -5.37 -0.68
C ALA A 8 4.00 -6.71 -0.98
N ARG A 9 3.18 -7.74 -1.20
CA ARG A 9 3.67 -9.05 -1.64
C ARG A 9 2.68 -9.73 -2.58
N SER A 10 3.18 -10.58 -3.45
CA SER A 10 2.34 -11.50 -4.22
C SER A 10 1.69 -12.51 -3.28
N SER A 11 0.40 -12.80 -3.50
CA SER A 11 -0.27 -13.92 -2.84
C SER A 11 0.29 -15.25 -3.36
N ASN A 12 0.38 -16.23 -2.46
CA ASN A 12 0.90 -17.56 -2.79
C ASN A 12 -0.16 -18.47 -3.43
N THR A 13 -1.45 -18.14 -3.28
CA THR A 13 -2.57 -19.01 -3.65
C THR A 13 -3.53 -18.37 -4.64
N THR A 14 -3.49 -17.05 -4.81
CA THR A 14 -4.38 -16.29 -5.70
C THR A 14 -3.57 -15.26 -6.49
N PRO A 15 -3.96 -14.91 -7.72
CA PRO A 15 -3.21 -13.97 -8.56
C PRO A 15 -3.48 -12.52 -8.16
N VAL A 16 -3.21 -12.18 -6.89
CA VAL A 16 -3.42 -10.85 -6.31
C VAL A 16 -2.18 -10.39 -5.56
N VAL A 17 -2.01 -9.07 -5.45
CA VAL A 17 -1.02 -8.46 -4.54
C VAL A 17 -1.73 -8.13 -3.23
N VAL A 18 -1.17 -8.56 -2.11
CA VAL A 18 -1.66 -8.26 -0.77
C VAL A 18 -0.88 -7.10 -0.20
N LEU A 19 -1.60 -6.13 0.36
CA LEU A 19 -1.06 -4.93 0.99
C LEU A 19 -1.37 -4.93 2.49
N ARG A 20 -0.40 -4.53 3.31
CA ARG A 20 -0.60 -4.26 4.74
C ARG A 20 0.09 -2.96 5.11
N PHE A 21 -0.60 -2.12 5.87
CA PHE A 21 -0.09 -0.86 6.38
C PHE A 21 -0.26 -0.82 7.90
N GLU A 22 0.74 -0.28 8.59
CA GLU A 22 0.72 -0.08 10.04
C GLU A 22 1.46 1.20 10.38
N ALA A 23 0.92 1.99 11.29
CA ALA A 23 1.51 3.25 11.71
C ALA A 23 1.02 3.64 13.11
N ASP A 24 1.77 4.53 13.76
CA ASP A 24 1.47 4.99 15.13
C ASP A 24 0.17 5.82 15.22
N ASN A 25 -0.29 6.39 14.11
CA ASN A 25 -1.53 7.17 14.04
C ASN A 25 -2.08 7.22 12.60
N GLU A 26 -3.33 7.68 12.48
CA GLU A 26 -4.07 7.73 11.21
C GLU A 26 -3.45 8.67 10.16
N ILE A 27 -2.83 9.78 10.60
CA ILE A 27 -2.19 10.73 9.68
C ILE A 27 -1.00 10.07 8.98
N VAL A 28 -0.18 9.35 9.75
CA VAL A 28 0.96 8.60 9.22
C VAL A 28 0.49 7.44 8.36
N LEU A 29 -0.53 6.70 8.81
CA LEU A 29 -1.09 5.59 8.04
C LEU A 29 -1.51 6.04 6.64
N LYS A 30 -2.24 7.17 6.56
CA LYS A 30 -2.70 7.74 5.29
C LYS A 30 -1.55 8.22 4.41
N ARG A 31 -0.50 8.81 5.00
CA ARG A 31 0.72 9.19 4.27
C ARG A 31 1.38 7.96 3.62
N ILE A 32 1.53 6.87 4.36
CA ILE A 32 2.13 5.62 3.85
C ILE A 32 1.27 5.04 2.72
N GLN A 33 -0.05 5.01 2.90
CA GLN A 33 -0.99 4.57 1.87
C GLN A 33 -0.88 5.42 0.59
N ASP A 34 -0.84 6.74 0.71
CA ASP A 34 -0.75 7.64 -0.43
C ASP A 34 0.57 7.51 -1.20
N ASP A 35 1.69 7.27 -0.50
CA ASP A 35 2.97 7.00 -1.14
C ASP A 35 2.92 5.70 -1.96
N PHE A 36 2.31 4.63 -1.42
CA PHE A 36 2.09 3.38 -2.16
C PHE A 36 1.16 3.58 -3.36
N ARG A 37 0.06 4.33 -3.19
CA ARG A 37 -0.88 4.64 -4.27
C ARG A 37 -0.17 5.30 -5.44
N LYS A 38 0.68 6.31 -5.19
CA LYS A 38 1.45 7.00 -6.24
C LYS A 38 2.32 6.04 -7.03
N ILE A 39 3.08 5.18 -6.34
CA ILE A 39 4.01 4.25 -7.00
C ILE A 39 3.25 3.17 -7.78
N ILE A 40 2.16 2.62 -7.22
CA ILE A 40 1.37 1.59 -7.90
C ILE A 40 0.73 2.16 -9.17
N LEU A 41 0.16 3.36 -9.10
CA LEU A 41 -0.47 4.00 -10.26
C LEU A 41 0.53 4.40 -11.35
N GLN A 42 1.82 4.57 -11.03
CA GLN A 42 2.84 4.76 -12.07
C GLN A 42 3.05 3.50 -12.92
N VAL A 43 2.89 2.31 -12.33
CA VAL A 43 3.07 1.03 -13.02
C VAL A 43 1.76 0.51 -13.61
N LYS A 44 0.65 0.72 -12.91
CA LYS A 44 -0.70 0.33 -13.32
C LYS A 44 -1.68 1.50 -13.11
N PRO A 45 -1.75 2.45 -14.07
CA PRO A 45 -2.56 3.67 -13.93
C PRO A 45 -4.05 3.41 -13.71
N ASP A 46 -4.59 2.33 -14.26
CA ASP A 46 -6.02 1.99 -14.15
C ASP A 46 -6.33 1.07 -12.95
N ALA A 47 -5.39 0.92 -12.01
CA ALA A 47 -5.62 0.11 -10.83
C ALA A 47 -6.64 0.77 -9.89
N ASN A 48 -7.73 0.08 -9.58
CA ASN A 48 -8.62 0.46 -8.49
C ASN A 48 -8.04 -0.05 -7.16
N LEU A 49 -7.56 0.85 -6.30
CA LEU A 49 -6.90 0.52 -5.04
C LEU A 49 -7.89 0.65 -3.88
N PRO A 50 -8.20 -0.44 -3.14
CA PRO A 50 -9.26 -0.47 -2.13
C PRO A 50 -8.77 0.04 -0.75
N PHE A 51 -7.99 1.11 -0.73
CA PHE A 51 -7.45 1.77 0.47
C PHE A 51 -7.19 3.24 0.17
#